data_AF-A0A0R2MMU1-F1
#
_entry.id   AF-A0A0R2MMU1-F1
#
_cell.length_a   1.000
_cell.length_b   1.000
_cell.length_c   1.000
_cell.angle_alpha   90.00
_cell.angle_beta   90.00
_cell.angle_gamma   90.00
#
_symmetry.space_group_name_H-M   'P 1'
#
loop_
_entity.id
_entity.type
_entity.pdbx_description
1 polymer ?
#
loop_
_entity_poly.entity_id
_entity_poly.type
_entity_poly.pdbx_seq_one_letter_code
_entity_poly.pdbx_strand_id
1 'polypeptide(L)'
;MELWPGMVMIGITNAIVNPVLNTAGMAGVAPHEMGMASGLLNVFRQFGTTVGVVGLGLIQNNSYMAHLNTALPQVKMPTQALNGIKDALINAGPFSGHTIAFSARLAKSPFAHQIQTIVVRAFDNGMIALTLTAAVIALIGALAAVLLLRTHQQSQKLDLKAARN
;
A
#
# COMPACT_ATOMS: atom_id res chain seq x y z
N MET A 1 -12.78 -16.74 3.33
CA MET A 1 -11.98 -16.53 4.55
C MET A 1 -12.67 -15.47 5.37
N GLU A 2 -12.82 -15.69 6.67
CA GLU A 2 -13.40 -14.68 7.56
C GLU A 2 -12.42 -13.52 7.73
N LEU A 3 -12.85 -12.32 7.33
CA LEU A 3 -12.00 -11.11 7.34
C LEU A 3 -11.90 -10.46 8.73
N TRP A 4 -12.75 -10.89 9.69
CA TRP A 4 -12.87 -10.25 10.99
C TRP A 4 -11.57 -10.21 11.82
N PRO A 5 -10.68 -11.24 11.82
CA PRO A 5 -9.45 -11.15 12.61
C PRO A 5 -8.51 -10.09 12.06
N GLY A 6 -8.42 -9.97 10.74
CA GLY A 6 -7.65 -8.93 10.07
C GLY A 6 -8.19 -7.54 10.37
N MET A 7 -9.52 -7.38 10.35
CA MET A 7 -10.18 -6.11 10.70
C MET A 7 -9.91 -5.70 12.16
N VAL A 8 -9.93 -6.66 13.09
CA VAL A 8 -9.59 -6.41 14.51
C VAL A 8 -8.13 -5.95 14.64
N MET A 9 -7.19 -6.62 13.97
CA MET A 9 -5.77 -6.24 14.00
C MET A 9 -5.53 -4.85 13.43
N ILE A 10 -6.21 -4.51 12.32
CA ILE A 10 -6.16 -3.16 11.74
C ILE A 10 -6.71 -2.13 12.75
N GLY A 11 -7.82 -2.43 13.43
CA GLY A 11 -8.41 -1.57 14.45
C GLY A 11 -7.46 -1.30 15.62
N ILE A 12 -6.88 -2.34 16.20
CA ILE A 12 -5.90 -2.23 17.30
C ILE A 12 -4.69 -1.41 16.87
N THR A 13 -4.16 -1.68 15.68
CA THR A 13 -3.00 -0.94 15.15
C THR A 13 -3.32 0.55 15.03
N ASN A 14 -4.49 0.91 14.49
CA ASN A 14 -4.91 2.30 14.37
C ASN A 14 -5.11 2.97 15.73
N ALA A 15 -5.63 2.25 16.73
CA ALA A 15 -5.83 2.76 18.08
C ALA A 15 -4.50 3.09 18.79
N ILE A 16 -3.45 2.31 18.52
CA ILE A 16 -2.12 2.51 19.13
C ILE A 16 -1.31 3.58 18.38
N VAL A 17 -1.27 3.51 17.04
CA VAL A 17 -0.38 4.35 16.24
C VAL A 17 -0.80 5.82 16.29
N ASN A 18 -2.10 6.12 16.19
CA ASN A 18 -2.58 7.50 16.08
C ASN A 18 -2.24 8.38 17.30
N PRO A 19 -2.48 7.95 18.56
CA PRO A 19 -2.09 8.72 19.73
C PRO A 19 -0.57 8.89 19.83
N VAL A 20 0.20 7.81 19.62
CA VAL A 20 1.67 7.82 19.73
C VAL A 20 2.29 8.78 18.72
N LEU A 21 1.79 8.80 17.48
CA LEU A 21 2.26 9.73 16.45
C LEU A 21 2.05 11.18 16.85
N ASN A 22 0.89 11.52 17.39
CA ASN A 22 0.57 12.88 17.82
C ASN A 22 1.45 13.30 19.00
N THR A 23 1.64 12.44 20.00
CA THR A 23 2.50 12.75 21.16
C THR A 23 3.97 12.86 20.78
N ALA A 24 4.46 11.99 19.89
CA ALA A 24 5.86 11.99 19.48
C ALA A 24 6.18 13.15 18.52
N GLY A 25 5.28 13.47 17.59
CA GLY A 25 5.47 14.57 16.63
C GLY A 25 5.40 15.96 17.28
N MET A 26 4.77 16.06 18.45
CA MET A 26 4.64 17.30 19.21
C MET A 26 5.64 17.40 20.39
N ALA A 27 6.42 16.34 20.63
CA ALA A 27 7.38 16.33 21.73
C ALA A 27 8.46 17.40 21.52
N GLY A 28 8.70 18.22 22.55
CA GLY A 28 9.72 19.27 22.52
C GLY A 28 9.32 20.57 21.81
N VAL A 29 8.10 20.68 21.30
CA VAL A 29 7.59 21.91 20.67
C VAL A 29 7.17 22.93 21.74
N ALA A 30 7.58 24.19 21.58
CA ALA A 30 7.19 25.26 22.49
C ALA A 30 5.67 25.53 22.41
N PRO A 31 5.01 25.92 23.52
CA PRO A 31 3.55 26.12 23.53
C PRO A 31 3.02 27.09 22.46
N HIS A 32 3.79 28.13 22.13
CA HIS A 32 3.41 29.13 21.13
C HIS A 32 3.57 28.64 19.69
N GLU A 33 4.26 27.52 19.45
CA GLU A 33 4.50 26.94 18.12
C GLU A 33 3.64 25.69 17.88
N MET A 34 2.88 25.23 18.89
CA MET A 34 2.09 24.00 18.79
C MET A 34 1.12 24.00 17.60
N GLY A 35 0.51 25.15 17.27
CA GLY A 35 -0.36 25.27 16.10
C GLY A 35 0.37 25.02 14.78
N MET A 36 1.59 25.55 14.65
CA MET A 36 2.41 25.38 13.45
C MET A 36 2.93 23.95 13.30
N ALA A 37 3.42 23.35 14.39
CA ALA A 37 3.90 21.97 14.40
C ALA A 37 2.77 20.98 14.08
N SER A 38 1.59 21.17 14.69
CA SER A 38 0.41 20.34 14.41
C SER A 38 -0.06 20.47 12.96
N GLY A 39 -0.02 21.69 12.40
CA GLY A 39 -0.32 21.94 10.98
C GLY A 39 0.61 21.17 10.04
N LEU A 40 1.94 21.24 10.26
CA LEU A 40 2.93 20.49 9.49
C LEU A 40 2.72 18.97 9.62
N LEU A 41 2.49 18.48 10.84
CA LEU A 41 2.24 17.05 11.10
C LEU A 41 1.03 16.55 10.29
N ASN A 42 -0.07 17.32 10.27
CA ASN A 42 -1.26 16.95 9.52
C ASN A 42 -1.01 16.94 8.00
N VAL A 43 -0.26 17.92 7.47
CA VAL A 43 0.12 17.95 6.05
C VAL A 43 0.94 16.71 5.67
N PHE A 44 1.95 16.33 6.46
CA PHE A 44 2.73 15.12 6.19
C PHE A 44 1.90 13.84 6.26
N ARG A 45 0.94 13.75 7.18
CA ARG A 45 0.00 12.62 7.26
C ARG A 45 -0.89 12.53 6.02
N GLN A 46 -1.48 13.65 5.62
CA GLN A 46 -2.33 13.70 4.43
C GLN A 46 -1.53 13.35 3.18
N PHE A 47 -0.35 13.96 3.02
CA PHE A 47 0.55 13.68 1.91
C PHE A 47 0.97 12.21 1.86
N GLY A 48 1.38 11.64 3.00
CA GLY A 48 1.72 10.23 3.09
C GLY A 48 0.55 9.31 2.72
N THR A 49 -0.68 9.69 3.08
CA THR A 49 -1.89 8.92 2.73
C THR A 49 -2.15 8.96 1.23
N THR A 50 -2.09 10.14 0.60
CA THR A 50 -2.34 10.26 -0.85
C THR A 50 -1.26 9.57 -1.67
N VAL A 51 0.01 9.81 -1.35
CA VAL A 51 1.14 9.17 -2.03
C VAL A 51 1.15 7.67 -1.79
N GLY A 52 0.84 7.23 -0.57
CA GLY A 52 0.75 5.82 -0.21
C GLY A 52 -0.31 5.09 -1.01
N VAL A 53 -1.55 5.61 -1.05
CA VAL A 53 -2.66 4.99 -1.79
C VAL A 53 -2.35 4.91 -3.30
N VAL A 54 -1.87 6.00 -3.90
CA VAL A 54 -1.57 6.03 -5.34
C VAL A 54 -0.36 5.15 -5.67
N GLY A 55 0.74 5.29 -4.92
CA GLY A 55 1.97 4.56 -5.18
C GLY A 55 1.79 3.04 -5.03
N LEU A 56 1.14 2.61 -3.94
CA LEU A 56 0.85 1.19 -3.72
C LEU A 56 -0.14 0.65 -4.77
N GLY A 57 -1.15 1.43 -5.16
CA GLY A 57 -2.08 1.06 -6.23
C GLY A 57 -1.38 0.87 -7.59
N LEU A 58 -0.43 1.74 -7.93
CA LEU A 58 0.39 1.59 -9.13
C LEU A 58 1.29 0.35 -9.09
N ILE A 59 1.88 0.05 -7.93
CA ILE A 59 2.68 -1.18 -7.74
C ILE A 59 1.82 -2.42 -7.98
N GLN A 60 0.63 -2.47 -7.38
CA GLN A 60 -0.32 -3.56 -7.61
C GLN A 60 -0.70 -3.68 -9.08
N ASN A 61 -1.04 -2.57 -9.72
CA ASN A 61 -1.42 -2.54 -11.13
C ASN A 61 -0.30 -3.03 -12.04
N ASN A 62 0.94 -2.58 -11.81
CA ASN A 62 2.09 -2.98 -12.61
C ASN A 62 2.40 -4.48 -12.46
N SER A 63 2.33 -5.01 -11.23
CA SER A 63 2.50 -6.44 -10.98
C SER A 63 1.38 -7.27 -11.63
N TYR A 64 0.13 -6.83 -11.51
CA TYR A 64 -1.02 -7.45 -12.18
C TYR A 64 -0.84 -7.51 -13.71
N MET A 65 -0.51 -6.37 -14.33
CA MET A 65 -0.25 -6.27 -15.77
C MET A 65 0.92 -7.16 -16.21
N ALA A 66 2.02 -7.18 -15.46
CA ALA A 66 3.17 -8.03 -15.74
C ALA A 66 2.76 -9.51 -15.74
N HIS A 67 1.98 -9.95 -14.74
CA HIS A 67 1.51 -11.34 -14.68
C HIS A 67 0.59 -11.69 -15.86
N LEU A 68 -0.34 -10.82 -16.23
CA LEU A 68 -1.19 -11.03 -17.41
C LEU A 68 -0.38 -11.12 -18.70
N ASN A 69 0.60 -10.23 -18.88
CA ASN A 69 1.46 -10.21 -20.05
C ASN A 69 2.26 -11.50 -20.22
N THR A 70 2.65 -12.15 -19.12
CA THR A 70 3.39 -13.42 -19.15
C THR A 70 2.47 -14.64 -19.28
N ALA A 71 1.32 -14.65 -18.60
CA ALA A 71 0.48 -15.85 -18.48
C ALA A 71 -0.55 -15.99 -19.61
N LEU A 72 -1.15 -14.90 -20.08
CA LEU A 72 -2.20 -14.96 -21.12
C LEU A 72 -1.70 -15.58 -22.44
N PRO A 73 -0.50 -15.28 -22.95
CA PRO A 73 0.00 -15.88 -24.19
C PRO A 73 0.19 -17.41 -24.13
N GLN A 74 0.22 -17.99 -22.93
CA GLN A 74 0.37 -19.43 -22.72
C GLN A 74 -0.95 -20.19 -22.93
N VAL A 75 -2.09 -19.48 -22.97
CA VAL A 75 -3.40 -20.07 -23.21
C VAL A 75 -3.59 -20.33 -24.69
N LYS A 76 -3.96 -21.55 -25.05
CA LYS A 76 -4.29 -21.91 -26.44
C LYS A 76 -5.62 -21.25 -26.85
N MET A 77 -5.55 -20.07 -27.45
CA MET A 77 -6.70 -19.35 -27.99
C MET A 77 -6.35 -18.59 -29.28
N PRO A 78 -7.34 -18.23 -30.12
CA PRO A 78 -7.10 -17.41 -31.30
C PRO A 78 -6.48 -16.05 -30.93
N THR A 79 -5.51 -15.57 -31.72
CA THR A 79 -4.78 -14.32 -31.46
C THR A 79 -5.69 -13.11 -31.28
N GLN A 80 -6.80 -13.05 -32.03
CA GLN A 80 -7.78 -11.96 -31.90
C GLN A 80 -8.50 -11.97 -30.53
N ALA A 81 -8.83 -13.16 -30.01
CA ALA A 81 -9.42 -13.31 -28.69
C ALA A 81 -8.40 -12.98 -27.59
N LEU A 82 -7.15 -13.42 -27.76
CA LEU A 82 -6.06 -13.10 -26.84
C LEU A 82 -5.89 -11.59 -26.66
N ASN A 83 -5.74 -10.86 -27.78
CA ASN A 83 -5.53 -9.42 -27.75
C ASN A 83 -6.75 -8.71 -27.15
N GLY A 84 -7.98 -9.06 -27.58
CA GLY A 84 -9.19 -8.42 -27.06
C GLY A 84 -9.41 -8.65 -25.56
N ILE A 85 -9.14 -9.86 -25.05
CA ILE A 85 -9.25 -10.16 -23.62
C ILE A 85 -8.15 -9.45 -22.84
N LYS A 86 -6.91 -9.49 -23.34
CA LYS A 86 -5.77 -8.83 -22.72
C LYS A 86 -6.02 -7.33 -22.58
N ASP A 87 -6.42 -6.66 -23.65
CA ASP A 87 -6.70 -5.22 -23.65
C ASP A 87 -7.84 -4.87 -22.70
N ALA A 88 -8.91 -5.68 -22.69
CA ALA A 88 -10.02 -5.49 -21.76
C ALA A 88 -9.59 -5.63 -20.29
N LEU A 89 -8.77 -6.63 -19.96
CA LEU A 89 -8.27 -6.86 -18.60
C LEU A 89 -7.29 -5.77 -18.15
N ILE A 90 -6.44 -5.30 -19.06
CA ILE A 90 -5.49 -4.20 -18.82
C ILE A 90 -6.24 -2.90 -18.55
N ASN A 91 -7.23 -2.55 -19.39
CA ASN A 91 -7.99 -1.31 -19.23
C ASN A 91 -8.90 -1.33 -17.99
N ALA A 92 -9.37 -2.51 -17.59
CA ALA A 92 -10.16 -2.66 -16.37
C ALA A 92 -9.32 -2.59 -15.10
N GLY A 93 -8.04 -3.00 -15.18
CA GLY A 93 -7.15 -3.08 -14.03
C GLY A 93 -7.48 -4.21 -13.05
N PRO A 94 -6.74 -4.31 -11.93
CA PRO A 94 -6.80 -5.45 -11.02
C PRO A 94 -8.17 -5.64 -10.33
N PHE A 95 -8.89 -4.56 -10.01
CA PHE A 95 -10.17 -4.65 -9.30
C PHE A 95 -11.33 -5.08 -10.21
N SER A 96 -11.36 -4.58 -11.45
CA SER A 96 -12.43 -4.87 -12.40
C SER A 96 -12.11 -6.05 -13.31
N GLY A 97 -10.88 -6.55 -13.34
CA GLY A 97 -10.50 -7.73 -14.14
C GLY A 97 -11.34 -8.97 -13.82
N HIS A 98 -11.76 -9.13 -12.56
CA HIS A 98 -12.64 -10.23 -12.14
C HIS A 98 -14.01 -10.19 -12.85
N THR A 99 -14.63 -9.02 -13.00
CA THR A 99 -15.96 -8.94 -13.64
C THR A 99 -15.89 -9.34 -15.12
N ILE A 100 -14.78 -9.06 -15.79
CA ILE A 100 -14.51 -9.48 -17.17
C ILE A 100 -14.28 -10.99 -17.24
N ALA A 101 -13.40 -11.53 -16.38
CA ALA A 101 -13.01 -12.94 -16.38
C ALA A 101 -14.19 -13.88 -16.04
N PHE A 102 -15.10 -13.42 -15.20
CA PHE A 102 -16.29 -14.17 -14.78
C PHE A 102 -17.56 -13.75 -15.53
N SER A 103 -17.43 -12.99 -16.61
CA SER A 103 -18.57 -12.59 -17.44
C SER A 103 -19.24 -13.78 -18.12
N ALA A 104 -20.56 -13.72 -18.31
CA ALA A 104 -21.33 -14.77 -18.99
C ALA A 104 -20.86 -15.04 -20.43
N ARG A 105 -20.27 -14.04 -21.09
CA ARG A 105 -19.66 -14.18 -22.42
C ARG A 105 -18.42 -15.07 -22.37
N LEU A 106 -17.53 -14.82 -21.42
CA LEU A 106 -16.26 -15.53 -21.28
C LEU A 106 -16.47 -16.94 -20.72
N ALA A 107 -17.47 -17.12 -19.84
CA ALA A 107 -17.84 -18.41 -19.26
C ALA A 107 -18.23 -19.47 -20.30
N LYS A 108 -18.74 -19.07 -21.48
CA LYS A 108 -19.09 -19.98 -22.58
C LYS A 108 -17.89 -20.41 -23.44
N SER A 109 -16.71 -19.84 -23.21
CA SER A 109 -15.50 -20.15 -23.98
C SER A 109 -14.78 -21.39 -23.42
N PRO A 110 -14.07 -22.17 -24.28
CA PRO A 110 -13.32 -23.34 -23.82
C PRO A 110 -12.12 -23.00 -22.93
N PHE A 111 -11.69 -21.73 -22.91
CA PHE A 111 -10.56 -21.23 -22.13
C PHE A 111 -10.98 -20.45 -20.87
N ALA A 112 -12.27 -20.41 -20.54
CA ALA A 112 -12.82 -19.61 -19.45
C ALA A 112 -12.11 -19.82 -18.11
N HIS A 113 -11.98 -21.09 -17.70
CA HIS A 113 -11.38 -21.46 -16.41
C HIS A 113 -9.90 -21.06 -16.32
N GLN A 114 -9.16 -21.16 -17.44
CA GLN A 114 -7.76 -20.76 -17.49
C GLN A 114 -7.63 -19.25 -17.30
N ILE A 115 -8.49 -18.46 -17.97
CA ILE A 115 -8.49 -17.00 -17.82
C ILE A 115 -8.89 -16.57 -16.41
N GLN A 116 -9.92 -17.18 -15.83
CA GLN A 116 -10.32 -16.94 -14.45
C GLN A 116 -9.17 -17.19 -13.47
N THR A 117 -8.48 -18.33 -13.62
CA THR A 117 -7.33 -18.69 -12.78
C THR A 117 -6.18 -17.69 -12.95
N ILE A 118 -5.88 -17.29 -14.20
CA ILE A 118 -4.83 -16.31 -14.49
C ILE A 118 -5.16 -14.94 -13.87
N VAL A 119 -6.40 -14.49 -13.97
CA VAL A 119 -6.83 -13.18 -13.44
C VAL A 119 -6.79 -13.17 -11.91
N VAL A 120 -7.25 -14.24 -11.25
CA VAL A 120 -7.15 -14.37 -9.79
C VAL A 120 -5.69 -14.41 -9.35
N ARG A 121 -4.84 -15.19 -10.01
CA ARG A 121 -3.39 -15.25 -9.70
C ARG A 121 -2.68 -13.92 -9.95
N ALA A 122 -3.05 -13.20 -11.00
CA ALA A 122 -2.51 -11.87 -11.29
C ALA A 122 -2.90 -10.88 -10.17
N PHE A 123 -4.15 -10.95 -9.69
CA PHE A 123 -4.62 -10.13 -8.57
C PHE A 123 -3.86 -10.47 -7.28
N ASP A 124 -3.72 -11.75 -6.94
CA ASP A 124 -2.99 -12.21 -5.77
C ASP A 124 -1.52 -11.78 -5.82
N ASN A 125 -0.86 -11.90 -6.98
CA ASN A 125 0.51 -11.45 -7.17
C ASN A 125 0.64 -9.94 -6.95
N GLY A 126 -0.30 -9.17 -7.50
CA GLY A 126 -0.38 -7.73 -7.28
C GLY A 126 -0.58 -7.36 -5.81
N MET A 127 -1.46 -8.07 -5.10
CA MET A 127 -1.69 -7.89 -3.66
C MET A 127 -0.42 -8.19 -2.85
N ILE A 128 0.28 -9.28 -3.16
CA ILE A 128 1.54 -9.64 -2.48
C ILE A 128 2.59 -8.55 -2.70
N ALA A 129 2.77 -8.08 -3.94
CA ALA A 129 3.73 -7.02 -4.25
C ALA A 129 3.41 -5.74 -3.45
N LEU A 130 2.14 -5.33 -3.45
CA LEU A 130 1.65 -4.18 -2.68
C LEU A 130 1.93 -4.35 -1.17
N THR A 131 1.56 -5.50 -0.58
CA THR A 131 1.73 -5.75 0.85
C THR A 131 3.20 -5.77 1.26
N LEU A 132 4.07 -6.38 0.46
CA LEU A 132 5.51 -6.40 0.71
C LEU A 132 6.12 -5.00 0.62
N THR A 133 5.73 -4.20 -0.40
CA THR A 133 6.22 -2.82 -0.49
C THR A 133 5.73 -1.97 0.68
N ALA A 134 4.46 -2.11 1.09
CA ALA A 134 3.94 -1.43 2.27
C ALA A 134 4.71 -1.82 3.54
N ALA A 135 5.04 -3.11 3.71
CA ALA A 135 5.84 -3.59 4.84
C ALA A 135 7.26 -2.98 4.84
N VAL A 136 7.92 -2.89 3.68
CA VAL A 136 9.24 -2.25 3.56
C VAL A 136 9.17 -0.76 3.91
N ILE A 137 8.16 -0.04 3.41
CA ILE A 137 7.96 1.39 3.73
C ILE A 137 7.76 1.56 5.24
N ALA A 138 6.94 0.72 5.87
CA ALA A 138 6.72 0.75 7.31
C ALA A 138 8.01 0.47 8.11
N LEU A 139 8.83 -0.50 7.66
CA LEU A 139 10.13 -0.79 8.28
C LEU A 139 11.10 0.39 8.17
N ILE A 140 11.20 1.03 7.00
CA ILE A 140 12.01 2.23 6.80
C ILE A 140 11.54 3.35 7.73
N GLY A 141 10.23 3.57 7.81
CA GLY A 141 9.64 4.56 8.72
C GLY A 141 9.94 4.27 10.19
N ALA A 142 9.86 3.00 10.61
CA ALA A 142 10.19 2.57 11.97
C ALA A 142 11.68 2.80 12.29
N LEU A 143 12.59 2.44 11.37
CA LEU A 143 14.03 2.68 11.52
C LEU A 143 14.34 4.18 11.59
N ALA A 144 13.75 4.99 10.71
CA ALA A 144 13.90 6.44 10.72
C ALA A 144 13.40 7.05 12.03
N ALA A 145 12.25 6.61 12.53
CA ALA A 145 11.72 7.06 13.82
C ALA A 145 12.66 6.73 14.99
N VAL A 146 13.20 5.51 15.04
CA VAL A 146 14.17 5.10 16.07
C VAL A 146 15.44 5.97 16.02
N LEU A 147 15.98 6.22 14.82
CA LEU A 147 17.18 7.04 14.66
C LEU A 147 16.95 8.50 15.05
N LEU A 148 15.85 9.11 14.58
CA LEU A 148 15.56 10.52 14.82
C LEU A 148 15.22 10.80 16.29
N LEU A 149 14.42 9.94 16.93
CA LEU A 149 14.07 10.10 18.34
C LEU A 149 15.29 9.96 19.26
N ARG A 150 16.25 9.09 18.92
CA ARG A 150 17.52 8.96 19.67
C ARG A 150 18.36 10.24 19.59
N THR A 151 18.49 10.81 18.39
CA THR A 151 19.26 12.04 18.18
C THR A 151 18.64 13.21 18.94
N HIS A 152 17.31 13.34 18.94
CA HIS A 152 16.62 14.40 19.68
C HIS A 152 16.88 14.34 21.20
N GLN A 153 16.81 13.14 21.80
CA GLN A 153 17.12 12.97 23.22
C GLN A 153 18.58 13.29 23.56
N GLN A 154 19.50 13.05 22.63
CA GLN A 154 20.92 13.33 22.84
C GLN A 154 21.20 14.83 22.78
N SER A 155 20.65 15.56 21.81
CA SER A 155 20.78 17.02 21.71
C SER A 155 20.19 17.73 22.93
N GLN A 156 18.99 17.34 23.37
CA GLN A 156 18.35 17.96 24.54
C GLN A 156 19.17 17.77 25.84
N LYS A 157 19.86 16.63 26.00
CA LYS A 157 20.75 16.39 27.14
C LYS A 157 22.03 17.23 27.08
N LEU A 158 22.52 17.56 25.89
CA LEU A 158 23.68 18.44 25.69
C LEU A 158 23.33 19.89 26.08
N ASP A 159 22.18 20.41 25.64
CA ASP A 159 21.72 21.76 25.98
C ASP A 159 21.49 21.93 27.48
N LEU A 160 20.89 20.93 28.14
CA LEU A 160 20.68 20.93 29.59
C LEU A 160 21.99 20.92 30.40
N LYS A 161 23.05 20.31 29.87
CA LYS A 161 24.39 20.35 30.49
C LYS A 161 25.09 21.68 30.26
N ALA A 162 24.95 22.26 29.05
CA ALA A 162 25.52 23.55 28.72
C ALA A 162 24.88 24.70 29.52
N ALA A 163 23.57 24.63 29.80
CA ALA A 163 22.85 25.62 30.60
C ALA A 163 23.13 25.55 32.12
N ARG A 164 23.87 24.53 32.59
CA ARG A 164 24.17 24.29 34.01
C ARG A 164 25.62 24.65 34.39
N ASN A 165 26.46 24.99 33.42
CA ASN A 165 27.83 25.47 33.57
C ASN A 165 27.90 26.96 33.26
#